data_AF-A0A7X8PTE0-F1
#
_entry.id   AF-A0A7X8PTE0-F1
#
_cell.length_a   1.000
_cell.length_b   1.000
_cell.length_c   1.000
_cell.angle_alpha   90.00
_cell.angle_beta   90.00
_cell.angle_gamma   90.00
#
_symmetry.space_group_name_H-M   'P 1'
#
loop_
_entity.id
_entity.type
_entity.pdbx_description
1 polymer ?
#
loop_
_entity_poly.entity_id
_entity_poly.type
_entity_poly.pdbx_seq_one_letter_code
_entity_poly.pdbx_strand_id
1 'polypeptide(L)'
;TVFGDSGTATAPMVMAISEKVWSQLPADLQKLFNDEAKNLSHGQGGWDRDANERNIKLIGEKGGTVTRLTDAEIKVWADAFAAQREAYIDQLIADGHTEARKVYDALQAKLAG
;
A
#
# COMPACT_ATOMS: atom_id res chain seq x y z
N THR A 1 4.11 -17.10 3.74
CA THR A 1 5.31 -16.68 3.00
C THR A 1 5.51 -15.20 3.15
N VAL A 2 6.74 -14.75 3.38
CA VAL A 2 7.09 -13.33 3.52
C VAL A 2 8.00 -12.93 2.35
N PHE A 3 7.72 -11.79 1.72
CA PHE A 3 8.40 -11.27 0.53
C PHE A 3 9.45 -10.21 0.93
N GLY A 4 10.43 -10.56 1.77
CA GLY A 4 11.38 -9.59 2.33
C GLY A 4 10.66 -8.47 3.10
N ASP A 5 11.05 -7.21 2.83
CA ASP A 5 10.37 -6.00 3.34
C ASP A 5 9.14 -5.60 2.49
N SER A 6 8.80 -6.39 1.48
CA SER A 6 7.70 -6.17 0.55
C SER A 6 6.54 -7.14 0.77
N GLY A 7 5.41 -6.87 0.12
CA GLY A 7 4.26 -7.77 0.00
C GLY A 7 3.95 -8.06 -1.47
N THR A 8 3.02 -8.99 -1.71
CA THR A 8 2.52 -9.28 -3.06
C THR A 8 1.63 -8.17 -3.61
N ALA A 9 0.94 -7.45 -2.72
CA ALA A 9 0.11 -6.31 -3.05
C ALA A 9 -0.02 -5.42 -1.80
N THR A 10 -0.35 -4.15 -2.03
CA THR A 10 -0.87 -3.24 -1.01
C THR A 10 -2.24 -2.75 -1.47
N ALA A 11 -3.18 -2.63 -0.52
CA ALA A 11 -4.49 -2.07 -0.79
C ALA A 11 -4.56 -0.67 -0.18
N PRO A 12 -4.83 0.38 -0.98
CA PRO A 12 -5.00 1.71 -0.43
C PRO A 12 -6.24 1.73 0.46
N MET A 13 -6.07 2.18 1.71
CA MET A 13 -7.18 2.45 2.61
C MET A 13 -7.48 3.95 2.57
N VAL A 14 -8.74 4.29 2.32
CA VAL A 14 -9.22 5.66 2.32
C VAL A 14 -10.21 5.82 3.46
N MET A 15 -9.89 6.72 4.40
CA MET A 15 -10.87 7.21 5.36
C MET A 15 -11.39 8.55 4.86
N ALA A 16 -12.71 8.66 4.70
CA ALA A 16 -13.36 9.85 4.20
C ALA A 16 -14.46 10.31 5.17
N ILE A 17 -14.62 11.63 5.28
CA ILE A 17 -15.73 12.27 5.99
C ILE A 17 -16.61 12.92 4.92
N SER A 18 -17.94 12.76 5.03
CA SER A 18 -18.84 13.41 4.08
C SER A 18 -18.68 14.93 4.11
N GLU A 19 -18.72 15.58 2.95
CA GLU A 19 -18.60 17.05 2.85
C GLU A 19 -19.68 17.78 3.66
N LYS A 20 -20.90 17.24 3.68
CA LYS A 20 -22.00 17.79 4.47
C LYS A 20 -21.64 17.83 5.95
N VAL A 21 -21.19 16.71 6.52
CA VAL A 21 -20.78 16.65 7.93
C VAL A 21 -19.58 17.56 8.16
N TRP A 22 -18.59 17.55 7.27
CA TRP A 22 -17.41 18.39 7.37
C TRP A 22 -17.75 19.88 7.48
N SER A 23 -18.65 20.38 6.62
CA SER A 23 -19.07 21.79 6.61
C SER A 23 -19.78 22.24 7.88
N GLN A 24 -20.30 21.30 8.65
CA GLN A 24 -21.01 21.56 9.91
C GLN A 24 -20.09 21.46 11.13
N LEU A 25 -18.86 20.98 10.97
CA LEU A 25 -17.90 20.91 12.05
C LEU A 25 -17.39 22.32 12.41
N PRO A 26 -17.29 22.64 13.71
CA PRO A 26 -16.49 23.74 14.20
C PRO A 26 -15.05 23.76 13.65
N ALA A 27 -14.49 24.95 13.47
CA ALA A 27 -13.18 25.12 12.83
C ALA A 27 -12.02 24.45 13.59
N ASP A 28 -12.12 24.35 14.92
CA ASP A 28 -11.15 23.65 15.76
C ASP A 28 -11.19 22.13 15.51
N LEU A 29 -12.37 21.53 15.36
CA LEU A 29 -12.51 20.12 14.99
C LEU A 29 -12.04 19.85 13.57
N GLN A 30 -12.34 20.74 12.61
CA GLN A 30 -11.78 20.63 11.25
C GLN A 30 -10.25 20.67 11.27
N LYS A 31 -9.65 21.54 12.10
CA LYS A 31 -8.19 21.58 12.26
C LYS A 31 -7.67 20.27 12.85
N LEU A 32 -8.28 19.77 13.93
CA LEU A 32 -7.91 18.51 14.57
C LEU A 32 -7.91 17.35 13.57
N PHE A 33 -9.00 17.18 12.80
CA PHE A 33 -9.08 16.12 11.81
C PHE A 33 -8.04 16.23 10.70
N ASN A 34 -7.72 17.45 10.25
CA ASN A 34 -6.67 17.65 9.25
C ASN A 34 -5.27 17.32 9.78
N ASP A 35 -4.98 17.66 11.04
CA ASP A 35 -3.70 17.33 11.67
C ASP A 35 -3.58 15.81 11.88
N GLU A 36 -4.64 15.16 12.36
CA GLU A 36 -4.64 13.71 12.53
C GLU A 36 -4.62 12.94 11.21
N ALA A 37 -5.24 13.45 10.13
CA ALA A 37 -5.14 12.85 8.81
C ALA A 37 -3.68 12.79 8.32
N LYS A 38 -2.87 13.83 8.60
CA LYS A 38 -1.44 13.82 8.29
C LYS A 38 -0.69 12.82 9.15
N ASN A 39 -0.95 12.80 10.46
CA ASN A 39 -0.33 11.84 11.38
C ASN A 39 -0.61 10.41 10.93
N LEU A 40 -1.87 10.10 10.62
CA LEU A 40 -2.28 8.79 10.14
C LEU A 40 -1.60 8.42 8.82
N SER A 41 -1.52 9.36 7.87
CA SER A 41 -0.88 9.09 6.57
C SER A 41 0.60 8.70 6.70
N HIS A 42 1.29 9.17 7.75
CA HIS A 42 2.67 8.80 8.04
C HIS A 42 2.79 7.58 8.98
N GLY A 43 1.84 7.42 9.92
CA GLY A 43 1.90 6.41 10.98
C GLY A 43 1.28 5.06 10.63
N GLN A 44 0.27 5.03 9.76
CA GLN A 44 -0.52 3.83 9.46
C GLN A 44 0.35 2.68 8.93
N GLY A 45 1.31 2.98 8.04
CA GLY A 45 2.21 1.95 7.49
C GLY A 45 3.08 1.28 8.56
N GLY A 46 3.43 2.01 9.63
CA GLY A 46 4.14 1.44 10.79
C GLY A 46 3.24 0.51 11.59
N TRP A 47 1.99 0.91 11.85
CA TRP A 47 1.04 0.07 12.59
C TRP A 47 0.74 -1.26 11.89
N ASP A 48 0.55 -1.22 10.56
CA ASP A 48 0.32 -2.43 9.77
C ASP A 48 1.55 -3.36 9.78
N ARG A 49 2.76 -2.79 9.72
CA ARG A 49 4.01 -3.56 9.85
C ARG A 49 4.10 -4.26 11.20
N ASP A 50 3.89 -3.52 12.29
CA ASP A 50 3.95 -4.08 13.64
C ASP A 50 2.89 -5.16 13.85
N ALA A 51 1.69 -4.98 13.29
CA ALA A 51 0.63 -5.97 13.32
C ALA A 51 1.03 -7.25 12.57
N ASN A 52 1.62 -7.12 11.39
CA ASN A 52 2.12 -8.25 10.60
C ASN A 52 3.22 -9.02 11.33
N GLU A 53 4.16 -8.34 11.98
CA GLU A 53 5.21 -8.98 12.79
C GLU A 53 4.63 -9.79 13.95
N ARG A 54 3.67 -9.22 14.68
CA ARG A 54 2.96 -9.94 15.75
C ARG A 54 2.25 -11.18 15.22
N ASN A 55 1.57 -11.07 14.07
CA ASN A 55 0.86 -12.19 13.45
C ASN A 55 1.82 -13.30 12.98
N ILE A 56 2.96 -12.94 12.38
CA ILE A 56 4.01 -13.89 11.97
C ILE A 56 4.54 -14.65 13.19
N LYS A 57 4.80 -13.96 14.29
CA LYS A 57 5.24 -14.59 15.55
C LYS A 57 4.21 -15.59 16.06
N LEU A 58 2.93 -15.19 16.11
CA LEU A 58 1.84 -16.04 16.57
C LEU A 58 1.67 -17.30 15.72
N ILE A 59 1.87 -17.20 14.39
CA ILE A 59 1.85 -18.36 13.49
C ILE A 59 2.93 -19.37 13.92
N GLY A 60 4.15 -18.91 14.19
CA GLY A 60 5.24 -19.76 14.68
C GLY A 60 4.93 -20.39 16.03
N GLU A 61 4.39 -19.63 16.98
CA GLU A 61 3.99 -20.11 18.32
C GLU A 61 2.92 -21.22 18.25
N LYS A 62 2.05 -21.18 17.24
CA LYS A 62 1.01 -22.19 17.00
C LYS A 62 1.49 -23.39 16.16
N GLY A 63 2.80 -23.50 15.91
CA GLY A 63 3.39 -24.59 15.14
C GLY A 63 3.28 -24.44 13.62
N GLY A 64 2.90 -23.25 13.12
CA GLY A 64 2.91 -22.94 11.70
C GLY A 64 4.32 -22.67 11.17
N THR A 65 4.53 -22.92 9.88
CA THR A 65 5.81 -22.62 9.20
C THR A 65 5.75 -21.28 8.48
N VAL A 66 6.75 -20.44 8.71
CA VAL A 66 6.92 -19.15 8.02
C VAL A 66 8.12 -19.24 7.08
N THR A 67 7.85 -19.32 5.78
CA THR A 67 8.89 -19.24 4.75
C THR A 67 9.15 -17.78 4.37
N ARG A 68 10.42 -17.37 4.33
CA ARG A 68 10.86 -16.06 3.85
C ARG A 68 11.54 -16.25 2.51
N LEU A 69 11.08 -15.54 1.49
CA LEU A 69 11.67 -15.59 0.15
C LEU A 69 12.94 -14.75 0.11
N THR A 70 13.91 -15.21 -0.67
CA THR A 70 15.10 -14.47 -1.07
C THR A 70 14.76 -13.45 -2.15
N ASP A 71 15.63 -12.46 -2.37
CA ASP A 71 15.45 -11.47 -3.44
C ASP A 71 15.37 -12.11 -4.82
N ALA A 72 16.13 -13.18 -5.04
CA ALA A 72 16.08 -13.95 -6.28
C ALA A 72 14.70 -14.59 -6.49
N GLU A 73 14.11 -15.19 -5.44
CA GLU A 73 12.77 -15.77 -5.51
C GLU A 73 11.70 -14.69 -5.69
N ILE A 74 11.82 -13.55 -5.01
CA ILE A 74 10.92 -12.41 -5.18
C ILE A 74 10.98 -11.90 -6.62
N LYS A 75 12.18 -11.82 -7.22
CA LYS A 75 12.36 -11.39 -8.61
C LYS A 75 11.65 -12.31 -9.60
N VAL A 76 11.61 -13.63 -9.37
CA VAL A 76 10.84 -14.55 -10.22
C VAL A 76 9.36 -14.16 -10.26
N TRP A 77 8.78 -13.82 -9.11
CA TRP A 77 7.40 -13.33 -9.06
C TRP A 77 7.24 -11.98 -9.77
N ALA A 78 8.13 -11.02 -9.51
CA ALA A 78 8.07 -9.69 -10.11
C ALA A 78 8.16 -9.75 -11.65
N ASP A 79 9.04 -10.60 -12.18
CA ASP A 79 9.23 -10.80 -13.62
C ASP A 79 8.00 -11.48 -14.25
N ALA A 80 7.39 -12.45 -13.55
CA ALA A 80 6.18 -13.14 -14.03
C ALA A 80 4.97 -12.20 -14.17
N PHE A 81 4.86 -11.18 -13.30
CA PHE A 81 3.78 -10.19 -13.37
C PHE A 81 4.05 -9.05 -14.36
N ALA A 82 5.26 -8.95 -14.94
CA ALA A 82 5.62 -7.83 -15.79
C ALA A 82 4.68 -7.67 -16.99
N ALA A 83 4.42 -8.75 -17.71
CA ALA A 83 3.53 -8.70 -18.88
C ALA A 83 2.09 -8.27 -18.52
N GLN A 84 1.56 -8.78 -17.41
CA GLN A 84 0.21 -8.42 -16.94
C GLN A 84 0.15 -6.95 -16.52
N ARG A 85 1.20 -6.45 -15.86
CA ARG A 85 1.30 -5.04 -15.47
C ARG A 85 1.32 -4.12 -16.68
N GLU A 86 2.15 -4.42 -17.69
CA GLU A 86 2.23 -3.60 -18.91
C GLU A 86 0.89 -3.61 -19.64
N ALA A 87 0.26 -4.80 -19.81
CA ALA A 87 -1.05 -4.91 -20.43
C ALA A 87 -2.14 -4.12 -19.68
N TYR A 88 -2.08 -4.09 -18.35
CA TYR A 88 -3.03 -3.31 -17.55
C TYR A 88 -2.81 -1.80 -17.70
N ILE A 89 -1.56 -1.34 -17.76
CA ILE A 89 -1.25 0.08 -18.04
C ILE A 89 -1.76 0.48 -19.42
N ASP A 90 -1.55 -0.36 -20.44
CA ASP A 90 -2.02 -0.11 -21.80
C ASP A 90 -3.56 -0.08 -21.86
N GLN A 91 -4.23 -0.99 -21.15
CA GLN A 91 -5.69 -1.00 -21.01
C GLN A 91 -6.20 0.30 -20.39
N LEU A 92 -5.60 0.76 -19.28
CA LEU A 92 -5.97 2.01 -18.65
C LEU A 92 -5.83 3.21 -19.59
N ILE A 93 -4.76 3.24 -20.40
CA ILE A 93 -4.55 4.29 -21.40
C ILE A 93 -5.63 4.22 -22.49
N ALA A 94 -5.96 3.03 -22.97
CA ALA A 94 -7.03 2.82 -23.96
C ALA A 94 -8.40 3.27 -23.41
N ASP A 95 -8.64 3.09 -22.11
CA ASP A 95 -9.85 3.54 -21.40
C ASP A 95 -9.84 5.05 -21.09
N GLY A 96 -8.83 5.79 -21.55
CA GLY A 96 -8.75 7.25 -21.42
C GLY A 96 -7.94 7.74 -20.22
N HIS A 97 -7.35 6.84 -19.41
CA HIS A 97 -6.43 7.21 -18.33
C HIS A 97 -5.01 7.43 -18.86
N THR A 98 -4.82 8.45 -19.69
CA THR A 98 -3.56 8.72 -20.42
C THR A 98 -2.32 8.90 -19.53
N GLU A 99 -2.52 9.22 -18.24
CA GLU A 99 -1.43 9.40 -17.27
C GLU A 99 -0.99 8.10 -16.57
N ALA A 100 -1.60 6.94 -16.87
CA ALA A 100 -1.36 5.70 -16.12
C ALA A 100 0.12 5.30 -16.05
N ARG A 101 0.86 5.42 -17.15
CA ARG A 101 2.31 5.17 -17.18
C ARG A 101 3.07 6.07 -16.22
N LYS A 102 2.81 7.37 -16.29
CA LYS A 102 3.49 8.38 -15.47
C LYS A 102 3.24 8.16 -13.98
N VAL A 103 2.02 7.78 -13.61
CA VAL A 103 1.69 7.42 -12.21
C VAL A 103 2.48 6.20 -11.76
N TYR A 104 2.55 5.16 -12.59
CA TYR A 104 3.35 3.97 -12.29
C TYR A 104 4.84 4.30 -12.11
N ASP A 105 5.44 5.04 -13.05
CA ASP A 105 6.86 5.40 -13.01
C ASP A 105 7.18 6.28 -11.78
N ALA A 106 6.31 7.22 -11.44
CA ALA A 106 6.45 8.06 -10.25
C ALA A 106 6.37 7.24 -8.95
N LEU A 107 5.51 6.22 -8.90
CA LEU A 107 5.43 5.30 -7.77
C LEU A 107 6.71 4.47 -7.65
N GLN A 108 7.21 3.90 -8.76
CA GLN A 108 8.45 3.12 -8.74
C GLN A 108 9.65 3.96 -8.26
N ALA A 109 9.77 5.20 -8.73
CA ALA A 109 10.83 6.11 -8.29
C ALA A 109 10.77 6.39 -6.78
N LYS A 110 9.56 6.52 -6.21
CA LYS A 110 9.36 6.71 -4.76
C LYS A 110 9.68 5.46 -3.92
N LEU A 111 9.58 4.27 -4.50
CA LEU A 111 9.89 3.01 -3.82
C LEU A 111 11.39 2.67 -3.90
N ALA A 112 12.12 3.23 -4.86
CA ALA A 112 13.54 2.99 -5.06
C ALA A 112 14.46 3.91 -4.24
N GLY A 113 13.92 4.96 -3.61
CA GLY A 113 14.64 5.90 -2.75
C GLY A 113 14.24 5.77 -1.29
#